data_AF-A0A2G9XKJ9-F1
#
_entry.id   AF-A0A2G9XKJ9-F1
#
_cell.length_a   1.000
_cell.length_b   1.000
_cell.length_c   1.000
_cell.angle_alpha   90.00
_cell.angle_beta   90.00
_cell.angle_gamma   90.00
#
_symmetry.space_group_name_H-M   'P 1'
#
loop_
_entity.id
_entity.type
_entity.pdbx_description
1 polymer ?
#
loop_
_entity_poly.entity_id
_entity_poly.type
_entity_poly.pdbx_seq_one_letter_code
_entity_poly.pdbx_strand_id
1 'polypeptide(L)'
;MLEDVLVKLTGDEKISSAYFNHEKSPFPDVRPTSPIYNAVMNMTTRGIMVGEYSGEFRANQPVDGAEALLAIRVLKQHINIY
;
A
#
# COMPACT_ATOMS: atom_id res chain seq x y z
N MET A 1 8.93 2.91 2.09
CA MET A 1 8.72 4.00 3.07
C MET A 1 7.47 3.80 3.93
N LEU A 2 6.24 3.82 3.41
CA LEU A 2 5.03 3.62 4.24
C LEU A 2 4.84 2.16 4.73
N GLU A 3 5.19 1.18 3.89
CA GLU A 3 5.21 -0.23 4.30
C GLU A 3 6.19 -0.49 5.46
N ASP A 4 7.39 0.08 5.39
CA ASP A 4 8.41 -0.07 6.45
C ASP A 4 7.92 0.47 7.80
N VAL A 5 7.13 1.55 7.76
CA VAL A 5 6.47 2.11 8.95
C VAL A 5 5.41 1.14 9.47
N LEU A 6 4.59 0.56 8.59
CA LEU A 6 3.55 -0.38 8.99
C LEU A 6 4.15 -1.66 9.60
N VAL A 7 5.20 -2.24 9.01
CA VAL A 7 5.92 -3.42 9.53
C VAL A 7 6.50 -3.14 10.92
N LYS A 8 7.15 -1.98 11.10
CA LYS A 8 7.72 -1.59 12.41
C LYS A 8 6.67 -1.36 13.48
N LEU A 9 5.48 -0.89 13.10
CA LEU A 9 4.41 -0.58 14.04
C LEU A 9 3.61 -1.82 14.44
N THR A 10 3.42 -2.79 13.54
CA THR A 10 2.72 -4.04 13.86
C THR A 10 3.64 -5.13 14.41
N GLY A 11 4.96 -5.00 14.22
CA GLY A 11 5.93 -6.03 14.60
C GLY A 11 5.84 -7.32 13.78
N ASP A 12 5.06 -7.29 12.69
CA ASP A 12 4.82 -8.45 11.83
C ASP A 12 5.62 -8.33 10.53
N GLU A 13 6.78 -8.98 10.50
CA GLU A 13 7.69 -9.03 9.35
C GLU A 13 7.06 -9.75 8.15
N LYS A 14 6.01 -10.55 8.35
CA LYS A 14 5.32 -11.28 7.26
C LYS A 14 4.51 -10.35 6.36
N ILE A 15 4.24 -9.12 6.79
CA ILE A 15 3.52 -8.14 5.98
C ILE A 15 4.29 -7.82 4.69
N SER A 16 5.62 -7.73 4.76
CA SER A 16 6.47 -7.48 3.59
C SER A 16 6.50 -8.66 2.61
N SER A 17 6.00 -9.83 3.00
CA SER A 17 5.98 -11.05 2.20
C SER A 17 4.57 -11.61 1.92
N ALA A 18 3.53 -10.92 2.40
CA ALA A 18 2.17 -11.42 2.43
C ALA A 18 1.54 -11.69 1.05
N TYR A 19 2.04 -11.05 -0.01
CA TYR A 19 1.51 -11.20 -1.39
C TYR A 19 2.49 -11.89 -2.34
N PHE A 20 3.51 -12.58 -1.83
CA PHE A 20 4.30 -13.48 -2.68
C PHE A 20 3.40 -14.59 -3.25
N ASN A 21 3.58 -14.92 -4.54
CA ASN A 21 2.76 -15.84 -5.36
C ASN A 21 1.46 -15.27 -5.95
N HIS A 22 1.25 -13.96 -5.96
CA HIS A 22 0.16 -13.40 -6.76
C HIS A 22 0.47 -13.50 -8.26
N GLU A 23 -0.26 -14.34 -8.99
CA GLU A 23 -0.04 -14.54 -10.43
C GLU A 23 -0.46 -13.33 -11.27
N LYS A 24 -1.43 -12.53 -10.78
CA LYS A 24 -1.93 -11.35 -11.48
C LYS A 24 -2.10 -10.19 -10.50
N SER A 25 -1.53 -9.04 -10.86
CA SER A 25 -1.74 -7.80 -10.13
C SER A 25 -3.11 -7.21 -10.48
N PRO A 26 -3.87 -6.68 -9.49
CA PRO A 26 -5.06 -5.88 -9.76
C PRO A 26 -4.71 -4.52 -10.40
N PHE A 27 -3.46 -4.07 -10.26
CA PHE A 27 -2.94 -2.85 -10.89
C PHE A 27 -2.10 -3.22 -12.13
N PRO A 28 -2.46 -2.77 -13.33
CA PRO A 28 -1.76 -3.14 -14.57
C PRO A 28 -0.33 -2.57 -14.64
N ASP A 29 -0.04 -1.49 -13.91
CA ASP A 29 1.26 -0.83 -13.85
C ASP A 29 2.18 -1.39 -12.75
N VAL A 30 1.68 -2.24 -11.84
CA VAL A 30 2.48 -2.85 -10.77
C VAL A 30 2.64 -4.33 -11.03
N ARG A 31 3.85 -4.76 -11.38
CA ARG A 31 4.16 -6.18 -11.57
C ARG A 31 4.29 -6.90 -10.21
N PRO A 32 3.79 -8.14 -10.06
CA PRO A 32 3.94 -8.92 -8.82
C PRO A 32 5.40 -9.17 -8.41
N THR A 33 6.33 -9.18 -9.37
CA THR A 33 7.78 -9.32 -9.13
C THR A 33 8.46 -8.02 -8.68
N SER A 34 7.73 -6.91 -8.64
CA SER A 34 8.28 -5.61 -8.26
C SER A 34 8.50 -5.52 -6.75
N PRO A 35 9.61 -4.92 -6.27
CA PRO A 35 9.84 -4.74 -4.83
C PRO A 35 8.75 -3.93 -4.13
N ILE A 36 8.05 -3.06 -4.86
CA ILE A 36 6.96 -2.24 -4.32
C ILE A 36 5.61 -2.96 -4.28
N TYR A 37 5.49 -4.16 -4.87
CA TYR A 37 4.21 -4.83 -5.05
C TYR A 37 3.51 -5.12 -3.71
N ASN A 38 4.24 -5.70 -2.76
CA ASN A 38 3.69 -6.05 -1.44
C ASN A 38 3.26 -4.79 -0.68
N ALA A 39 4.04 -3.71 -0.76
CA ALA A 39 3.67 -2.41 -0.19
C ALA A 39 2.36 -1.89 -0.79
N VAL A 40 2.25 -1.87 -2.12
CA VAL A 40 1.05 -1.41 -2.83
C VAL A 40 -0.18 -2.22 -2.43
N MET A 41 -0.05 -3.54 -2.43
CA MET A 41 -1.14 -4.44 -2.05
C MET A 41 -1.57 -4.23 -0.60
N ASN A 42 -0.62 -4.12 0.34
CA ASN A 42 -0.93 -3.87 1.76
C ASN A 42 -1.65 -2.54 1.98
N MET A 43 -1.22 -1.49 1.29
CA MET A 43 -1.80 -0.16 1.47
C MET A 43 -3.19 -0.04 0.83
N THR A 44 -3.41 -0.70 -0.31
CA THR A 44 -4.68 -0.64 -1.04
C THR A 44 -5.74 -1.57 -0.45
N THR A 45 -5.38 -2.79 -0.05
CA THR A 45 -6.30 -3.73 0.60
C THR A 45 -6.79 -3.26 1.97
N ARG A 46 -5.96 -2.52 2.71
CA ARG A 46 -6.33 -1.90 4.00
C ARG A 46 -7.04 -0.55 3.83
N GLY A 47 -7.31 -0.12 2.60
CA GLY A 47 -7.97 1.15 2.30
C GLY A 47 -7.18 2.39 2.72
N ILE A 48 -5.87 2.25 2.96
CA ILE A 48 -4.98 3.36 3.34
C ILE A 48 -4.70 4.23 2.12
N MET A 49 -4.48 3.61 0.96
CA MET A 49 -4.38 4.29 -0.33
C MET A 49 -5.40 3.70 -1.30
N VAL A 50 -5.89 4.52 -2.23
CA VAL A 50 -6.85 4.09 -3.26
C VAL A 50 -6.16 4.23 -4.61
N GLY A 51 -6.31 3.21 -5.46
CA GLY A 51 -5.86 3.29 -6.85
C GLY A 51 -6.71 4.27 -7.65
N GLU A 52 -6.20 4.72 -8.80
CA GLU A 52 -6.94 5.66 -9.62
C GLU A 52 -8.07 4.98 -10.40
N TYR A 53 -9.03 5.76 -10.92
CA TYR A 53 -10.18 5.23 -11.67
C TYR A 53 -9.76 4.51 -12.96
N SER A 54 -8.57 4.82 -13.49
CA SER A 54 -7.92 4.12 -14.60
C SER A 54 -7.50 2.67 -14.26
N GLY A 55 -7.55 2.29 -12.98
CA GLY A 55 -7.09 1.00 -12.48
C GLY A 55 -5.59 0.94 -12.21
N GLU A 56 -4.84 2.00 -12.51
CA GLU A 56 -3.40 2.12 -12.24
C GLU A 56 -3.13 2.59 -10.80
N PHE A 57 -2.01 2.16 -10.25
CA PHE A 57 -1.52 2.66 -8.95
C PHE A 57 -0.67 3.94 -9.10
N ARG A 58 0.02 4.10 -10.24
CA ARG A 58 0.85 5.26 -10.60
C ARG A 58 1.98 5.54 -9.60
N ALA A 59 2.73 4.52 -9.19
CA ALA A 59 3.79 4.63 -8.17
C ALA A 59 4.84 5.74 -8.40
N ASN A 60 5.06 6.13 -9.65
CA ASN A 60 6.06 7.14 -10.04
C ASN A 60 5.47 8.55 -10.16
N GLN A 61 4.19 8.73 -9.87
CA GLN A 61 3.51 10.02 -9.95
C GLN A 61 3.43 10.66 -8.56
N PRO A 62 3.47 12.00 -8.48
CA PRO A 62 3.21 12.69 -7.23
C PRO A 62 1.78 12.39 -6.77
N VAL A 63 1.63 12.14 -5.47
CA VAL A 63 0.32 12.00 -4.81
C VAL A 63 -0.24 13.39 -4.54
N ASP A 64 -1.55 13.58 -4.73
CA ASP A 64 -2.20 14.84 -4.37
C ASP A 64 -2.14 15.09 -2.85
N GLY A 65 -2.04 16.35 -2.44
CA GLY A 65 -1.89 16.70 -1.03
C GLY A 65 -3.09 16.27 -0.17
N ALA A 66 -4.31 16.33 -0.72
CA ALA A 66 -5.50 15.89 0.00
C ALA A 66 -5.52 14.36 0.17
N GLU A 67 -5.13 13.63 -0.87
CA GLU A 67 -5.01 12.16 -0.84
C GLU A 67 -3.92 11.70 0.13
N ALA A 68 -2.77 12.37 0.13
CA ALA A 68 -1.68 12.09 1.07
C ALA A 68 -2.13 12.29 2.52
N LEU A 69 -2.87 13.38 2.80
CA LEU A 69 -3.39 13.66 4.13
C LEU A 69 -4.44 12.63 4.57
N LEU A 70 -5.32 12.23 3.64
CA LEU A 70 -6.31 11.19 3.88
C LEU A 70 -5.63 9.85 4.19
N ALA A 71 -4.62 9.47 3.42
CA ALA A 71 -3.86 8.24 3.65
C ALA A 71 -3.19 8.23 5.03
N ILE A 72 -2.56 9.34 5.43
CA ILE A 72 -1.98 9.49 6.77
C ILE A 72 -3.04 9.38 7.86
N ARG A 73 -4.22 9.98 7.67
CA ARG A 73 -5.34 9.90 8.63
C ARG A 73 -5.84 8.47 8.78
N VAL A 74 -6.06 7.77 7.68
CA VAL A 74 -6.54 6.37 7.67
C VAL A 74 -5.49 5.46 8.29
N LEU A 75 -4.21 5.68 7.97
CA LEU A 75 -3.10 4.95 8.59
C LEU A 75 -3.10 5.14 10.11
N LYS A 76 -3.23 6.39 10.59
CA LYS A 76 -3.32 6.68 12.02
C LYS A 76 -4.52 6.00 12.68
N GLN A 77 -5.68 5.95 12.02
CA GLN A 77 -6.85 5.25 12.53
C GLN A 77 -6.58 3.75 12.68
N HIS A 78 -5.96 3.12 11.68
CA HIS A 78 -5.63 1.69 11.75
C HIS A 78 -4.61 1.36 12.85
N ILE A 79 -3.69 2.29 13.14
CA ILE A 79 -2.70 2.12 14.23
C ILE A 79 -3.35 2.32 15.60
N ASN A 80 -4.27 3.29 15.73
CA ASN A 80 -4.85 3.71 17.02
C ASN A 80 -6.05 2.84 17.47
N ILE A 81 -6.33 1.74 16.77
CA ILE A 81 -7.34 0.73 17.14
C ILE A 81 -6.70 -0.43 17.93
N TYR A 82 -5.37 -0.43 18.09
CA TYR A 82 -4.62 -1.29 19.02
C TYR A 82 -4.04 -0.46 20.17
#